data_AF-A0A508TEB3-F1
#
_entry.id   AF-A0A508TEB3-F1
#
_cell.length_a   1.000
_cell.length_b   1.000
_cell.length_c   1.000
_cell.angle_alpha   90.00
_cell.angle_beta   90.00
_cell.angle_gamma   90.00
#
_symmetry.space_group_name_H-M   'P 1'
#
loop_
_entity.id
_entity.type
_entity.pdbx_description
1 polymer ?
#
loop_
_entity_poly.entity_id
_entity_poly.type
_entity_poly.pdbx_seq_one_letter_code
_entity_poly.pdbx_strand_id
1 'polypeptide(L)'
;MKMKDERPYSDPERAARRLMEHARAFEPVQDGRIYIEKINYPMICQDKATPAEYWAGLQYAKDQGWLEYHESGTFVRMLHAGKDLFA
;
A
#
# COMPACT_ATOMS: atom_id res chain seq x y z
N MET A 1 -29.28 7.79 -14.84
CA MET A 1 -27.92 7.22 -14.77
C MET A 1 -27.49 7.23 -13.32
N LYS A 2 -27.19 6.08 -12.70
CA LYS A 2 -26.43 6.10 -11.44
C LYS A 2 -25.02 6.57 -11.78
N MET A 3 -24.57 7.68 -11.17
CA MET A 3 -23.15 7.96 -11.09
C MET A 3 -22.50 6.71 -10.51
N LYS A 4 -21.59 6.07 -11.27
CA LYS A 4 -20.72 5.05 -10.69
C LYS A 4 -20.00 5.77 -9.55
N ASP A 5 -20.19 5.33 -8.30
CA ASP A 5 -19.37 5.79 -7.18
C ASP A 5 -17.93 5.90 -7.67
N GLU A 6 -17.32 7.07 -7.50
CA GLU A 6 -15.92 7.27 -7.86
C GLU A 6 -15.13 6.20 -7.10
N ARG A 7 -14.52 5.27 -7.84
CA ARG A 7 -13.77 4.18 -7.21
C ARG A 7 -12.67 4.82 -6.38
N PRO A 8 -12.61 4.57 -5.06
CA PRO A 8 -11.82 5.38 -4.14
C PRO A 8 -10.31 5.29 -4.39
N TYR A 9 -9.85 4.27 -5.14
CA TYR A 9 -8.44 3.99 -5.37
C TYR A 9 -8.09 3.84 -6.85
N SER A 10 -8.89 4.43 -7.75
CA SER A 10 -8.57 4.46 -9.18
C SER A 10 -7.33 5.31 -9.50
N ASP A 11 -6.99 6.26 -8.62
CA ASP A 11 -5.74 6.99 -8.62
C ASP A 11 -4.64 6.18 -7.90
N PRO A 12 -3.56 5.78 -8.60
CA PRO A 12 -2.45 5.01 -8.02
C PRO A 12 -1.76 5.72 -6.85
N GLU A 13 -1.65 7.05 -6.84
CA GLU A 13 -1.04 7.76 -5.71
C GLU A 13 -1.92 7.63 -4.46
N ARG A 14 -3.22 7.84 -4.62
CA ARG A 14 -4.18 7.67 -3.53
C ARG A 14 -4.18 6.25 -2.98
N ALA A 15 -4.11 5.25 -3.87
CA ALA A 15 -3.96 3.84 -3.47
C ALA A 15 -2.63 3.60 -2.72
N ALA A 16 -1.53 4.14 -3.22
CA ALA A 16 -0.21 4.03 -2.59
C ALA A 16 -0.19 4.64 -1.18
N ARG A 17 -0.70 5.87 -1.03
CA ARG A 17 -0.80 6.54 0.29
C ARG A 17 -1.58 5.69 1.28
N ARG A 18 -2.69 5.09 0.86
CA ARG A 18 -3.47 4.18 1.72
C ARG A 18 -2.71 2.92 2.11
N LEU A 19 -1.95 2.32 1.19
CA LEU A 19 -1.05 1.20 1.51
C LEU A 19 0.02 1.59 2.54
N MET A 20 0.58 2.79 2.42
CA MET A 20 1.55 3.31 3.39
C MET A 20 0.92 3.55 4.77
N GLU A 21 -0.36 3.97 4.83
CA GLU A 21 -1.10 4.07 6.09
C GLU A 21 -1.34 2.71 6.77
N HIS A 22 -1.59 1.65 5.99
CA HIS A 22 -1.69 0.30 6.56
C HIS A 22 -0.32 -0.22 7.01
N ALA A 23 0.72 0.08 6.23
CA ALA A 23 2.09 -0.31 6.57
C ALA A 23 2.56 0.33 7.89
N ARG A 24 2.31 1.64 8.09
CA ARG A 24 2.73 2.36 9.31
C ARG A 24 2.01 1.88 10.57
N ALA A 25 0.80 1.31 10.41
CA ALA A 25 0.00 0.84 11.54
C ALA A 25 0.48 -0.51 12.10
N PHE A 26 1.39 -1.18 11.40
CA PHE A 26 1.95 -2.46 11.80
C PHE A 26 3.38 -2.30 12.31
N GLU A 27 3.66 -2.84 13.50
CA GLU A 27 5.03 -2.90 14.03
C GLU A 27 5.87 -3.84 13.15
N PRO A 28 6.93 -3.36 12.48
CA PRO A 28 7.75 -4.20 11.61
C PRO A 28 8.43 -5.33 12.39
N VAL A 29 8.65 -6.45 11.72
CA VAL A 29 9.49 -7.54 12.23
C VAL A 29 10.97 -7.26 11.92
N GLN A 30 11.81 -8.29 12.04
CA GLN A 30 13.25 -8.22 11.79
C GLN A 30 13.60 -7.44 10.51
N ASP A 31 14.60 -6.56 10.62
CA ASP A 31 15.11 -5.71 9.53
C ASP A 31 14.05 -4.76 8.91
N GLY A 32 13.04 -4.38 9.70
CA GLY A 32 11.99 -3.45 9.26
C GLY A 32 10.99 -4.05 8.28
N ARG A 33 10.95 -5.38 8.14
CA ARG A 33 10.04 -6.07 7.22
C ARG A 33 8.61 -6.07 7.76
N ILE A 34 7.65 -6.00 6.85
CA ILE A 34 6.21 -6.06 7.12
C ILE A 34 5.66 -7.20 6.27
N TYR A 35 4.90 -8.13 6.86
CA TYR A 35 4.21 -9.15 6.08
C TYR A 35 3.21 -8.49 5.14
N ILE A 36 3.28 -8.83 3.85
CA ILE A 36 2.46 -8.18 2.82
C ILE A 36 0.96 -8.31 3.08
N GLU A 37 0.54 -9.40 3.73
CA GLU A 37 -0.86 -9.61 4.12
C GLU A 37 -1.41 -8.49 5.01
N LYS A 38 -0.54 -7.83 5.80
CA LYS A 38 -0.90 -6.72 6.69
C LYS A 38 -1.31 -5.47 5.93
N ILE A 39 -0.93 -5.34 4.66
CA ILE A 39 -1.41 -4.27 3.77
C ILE A 39 -2.46 -4.77 2.77
N ASN A 40 -2.37 -6.04 2.32
CA ASN A 40 -3.30 -6.60 1.33
C ASN A 40 -4.70 -6.77 1.89
N TYR A 41 -4.80 -7.39 3.08
CA TYR A 41 -6.07 -7.68 3.70
C TYR A 41 -6.89 -6.41 3.96
N PRO A 42 -6.37 -5.38 4.66
CA PRO A 42 -7.16 -4.19 4.90
C PRO A 42 -7.49 -3.44 3.59
N MET A 43 -6.57 -3.35 2.64
CA MET A 43 -6.82 -2.67 1.37
C MET A 43 -7.95 -3.33 0.54
N ILE A 44 -7.93 -4.66 0.40
CA ILE A 44 -8.90 -5.37 -0.45
C ILE A 44 -10.18 -5.67 0.32
N CYS A 45 -10.09 -6.20 1.54
CA CYS A 45 -11.25 -6.70 2.28
C CYS A 45 -11.97 -5.61 3.06
N GLN A 46 -11.28 -4.60 3.57
CA GLN A 46 -11.88 -3.54 4.38
C GLN A 46 -12.16 -2.28 3.55
N ASP A 47 -11.13 -1.77 2.86
CA ASP A 47 -11.23 -0.57 2.04
C ASP A 47 -11.90 -0.82 0.67
N LYS A 48 -12.13 -2.08 0.30
CA LYS A 48 -12.80 -2.51 -0.94
C LYS A 48 -12.07 -2.08 -2.22
N ALA A 49 -10.75 -1.90 -2.17
CA ALA A 49 -9.95 -1.74 -3.37
C ALA A 49 -10.03 -3.02 -4.23
N THR A 50 -10.07 -2.85 -5.54
CA THR A 50 -9.92 -3.98 -6.47
C THR A 50 -8.46 -4.46 -6.49
N PRO A 51 -8.20 -5.72 -6.91
CA PRO A 51 -6.83 -6.21 -7.07
C PRO A 51 -5.98 -5.33 -8.00
N ALA A 52 -6.59 -4.76 -9.05
CA ALA A 52 -5.89 -3.87 -9.97
C ALA A 52 -5.47 -2.54 -9.32
N GLU A 53 -6.34 -1.95 -8.49
CA GLU A 53 -6.05 -0.71 -7.76
C GLU A 53 -4.99 -0.94 -6.68
N TYR A 54 -5.07 -2.07 -5.96
CA TYR A 54 -4.02 -2.51 -5.04
C TYR A 54 -2.66 -2.59 -5.74
N TRP A 55 -2.58 -3.27 -6.89
CA TRP A 55 -1.31 -3.43 -7.60
C TRP A 55 -0.78 -2.12 -8.17
N ALA A 56 -1.67 -1.26 -8.70
CA ALA A 56 -1.28 0.06 -9.18
C ALA A 56 -0.71 0.94 -8.05
N GLY A 57 -1.34 0.93 -6.87
CA GLY A 57 -0.82 1.62 -5.69
C GLY A 57 0.51 1.06 -5.20
N LEU A 58 0.67 -0.27 -5.20
CA LEU A 58 1.91 -0.91 -4.79
C LEU A 58 3.06 -0.58 -5.73
N GLN A 59 2.81 -0.59 -7.05
CA GLN A 59 3.79 -0.17 -8.06
C GLN A 59 4.16 1.29 -7.89
N TYR A 60 3.17 2.17 -7.75
CA TYR A 60 3.41 3.59 -7.52
C TYR A 60 4.29 3.84 -6.28
N ALA A 61 3.98 3.19 -5.14
CA ALA A 61 4.78 3.32 -3.92
C ALA A 61 6.24 2.84 -4.11
N LYS A 62 6.46 1.81 -4.92
CA LYS A 62 7.82 1.34 -5.27
C LYS A 62 8.55 2.36 -6.14
N ASP A 63 7.89 2.88 -7.17
CA ASP A 63 8.47 3.83 -8.12
C ASP A 63 8.84 5.17 -7.46
N GLN A 64 8.07 5.59 -6.45
CA GLN A 64 8.39 6.76 -5.63
C GLN A 64 9.45 6.50 -4.55
N GLY A 65 9.94 5.27 -4.40
CA GLY A 65 10.88 4.90 -3.35
C GLY A 65 10.29 5.00 -1.94
N TRP A 66 8.97 4.88 -1.80
CA TRP A 66 8.28 4.88 -0.49
C TRP A 66 8.29 3.50 0.14
N LEU A 67 8.23 2.46 -0.69
CA LEU A 67 8.09 1.07 -0.27
C LEU A 67 9.02 0.17 -1.09
N GLU A 68 9.77 -0.69 -0.42
CA GLU A 68 10.45 -1.82 -1.04
C GLU A 68 9.53 -3.04 -1.03
N TYR A 69 9.44 -3.73 -2.17
CA TYR A 69 8.76 -5.02 -2.29
C TYR A 69 9.81 -6.13 -2.38
N HIS A 70 9.80 -7.05 -1.41
CA HIS A 70 10.75 -8.15 -1.37
C HIS A 70 10.46 -9.15 -2.49
N GLU A 71 11.51 -9.71 -3.11
CA GLU A 71 11.39 -10.64 -4.25
C GLU A 71 10.56 -11.90 -3.96
N SER A 72 10.53 -12.33 -2.70
CA SER A 72 9.71 -13.48 -2.26
C SER A 72 8.21 -13.20 -2.31
N GLY A 73 7.80 -11.94 -2.45
CA GLY A 73 6.42 -11.48 -2.37
C GLY A 73 5.79 -11.59 -0.98
N THR A 74 6.53 -12.03 0.03
CA THR A 74 6.05 -12.22 1.41
C THR A 74 6.11 -10.93 2.22
N PHE A 75 7.06 -10.06 1.89
CA PHE A 75 7.40 -8.89 2.69
C PHE A 75 7.43 -7.62 1.86
N VAL A 76 7.11 -6.52 2.54
CA VAL A 76 7.42 -5.16 2.12
C VAL A 76 8.19 -4.44 3.22
N ARG A 77 8.85 -3.33 2.90
CA ARG A 77 9.54 -2.51 3.89
C ARG A 77 9.34 -1.03 3.57
N MET A 78 8.91 -0.24 4.55
CA MET A 78 8.83 1.21 4.38
C MET A 78 10.22 1.81 4.30
N LEU A 79 10.47 2.56 3.24
CA LEU A 79 11.70 3.32 3.04
C LEU A 79 11.58 4.70 3.71
N HIS A 80 12.70 5.42 3.82
CA HIS A 80 12.74 6.72 4.50
C HIS A 80 11.73 7.70 3.90
N ALA A 81 11.73 7.88 2.57
CA ALA A 81 10.78 8.73 1.87
C ALA A 81 9.31 8.35 2.12
N GLY A 82 9.03 7.07 2.34
CA GLY A 82 7.68 6.60 2.67
C GLY A 82 7.26 6.89 4.12
N LYS A 83 8.23 6.98 5.04
CA LYS A 83 8.00 7.42 6.43
C LYS A 83 7.76 8.93 6.50
N ASP A 84 8.47 9.70 5.66
CA ASP A 84 8.36 11.16 5.59
C ASP A 84 6.98 11.66 5.13
N LEU A 85 6.15 10.79 4.51
CA LEU A 85 4.75 11.09 4.22
C LEU A 85 3.90 11.38 5.46
N PHE A 86 4.40 11.04 6.66
CA PHE A 86 3.66 11.11 7.92
C PHE A 86 4.41 11.85 9.04
N ALA A 87 5.52 12.53 8.70
CA ALA A 87 6.34 13.31 9.63
C ALA A 87 5.75 14.70 9.91
#